data_AF-A0AAN8XG85-F1
#
_entry.id   AF-A0AAN8XG85-F1
#
_cell.length_a   1.000
_cell.length_b   1.000
_cell.length_c   1.000
_cell.angle_alpha   90.00
_cell.angle_beta   90.00
_cell.angle_gamma   90.00
#
_symmetry.space_group_name_H-M   'P 1'
#
loop_
_entity.id
_entity.type
_entity.pdbx_description
1 polymer ?
#
loop_
_entity_poly.entity_id
_entity_poly.type
_entity_poly.pdbx_seq_one_letter_code
_entity_poly.pdbx_strand_id
1 'polypeptide(L)' 'VAHFVHKVLSVINIAQTAISSDNEAVIQWVRNDNSNIAYVRNRVAEIKELSDNYQIFHVPSEENPADFVT' A
#
# COMPACT_ATOMS: atom_id res chain seq x y z
N VAL A 1 4.98 -10.66 7.71
CA VAL A 1 5.46 -10.35 6.34
C VAL A 1 5.95 -8.91 6.24
N ALA A 2 5.14 -7.89 6.53
CA ALA A 2 5.57 -6.47 6.49
C ALA A 2 6.84 -6.15 7.30
N HIS A 3 6.95 -6.64 8.55
CA HIS A 3 8.15 -6.43 9.38
C HIS A 3 9.44 -7.08 8.83
N PHE A 4 9.32 -8.23 8.16
CA PHE A 4 10.47 -8.91 7.56
C PHE A 4 10.95 -8.15 6.32
N VAL A 5 10.01 -7.72 5.48
CA VAL A 5 10.27 -6.86 4.33
C VAL A 5 10.96 -5.58 4.79
N HIS A 6 10.44 -4.88 5.79
CA HIS A 6 11.06 -3.66 6.31
C HIS A 6 12.52 -3.86 6.79
N LYS A 7 12.81 -4.98 7.46
CA LYS A 7 14.16 -5.32 7.93
C LYS A 7 15.14 -5.67 6.80
N VAL A 8 14.68 -6.29 5.72
CA VAL A 8 15.50 -6.58 4.54
C VAL A 8 15.74 -5.30 3.72
N LEU A 9 14.70 -4.46 3.62
CA LEU A 9 14.73 -3.21 2.89
C LEU A 9 15.62 -2.15 3.56
N SER A 10 15.87 -2.21 4.87
CA SER A 10 16.75 -1.25 5.57
C SER A 10 18.24 -1.39 5.22
N VAL A 11 18.63 -2.50 4.57
CA VAL A 11 20.00 -2.74 4.09
C VAL A 11 20.16 -2.36 2.62
N ILE A 12 19.06 -2.13 1.92
CA ILE A 12 19.01 -1.80 0.50
C ILE A 12 18.77 -0.30 0.39
N ASN A 13 19.58 0.39 -0.41
CA ASN A 13 19.35 1.79 -0.70
C ASN A 13 18.17 1.93 -1.67
N ILE A 14 16.95 2.00 -1.12
CA ILE A 14 15.73 2.12 -1.91
C ILE A 14 15.55 3.58 -2.31
N ALA A 15 15.67 3.83 -3.61
CA ALA A 15 15.46 5.17 -4.16
C ALA A 15 13.99 5.61 -4.08
N GLN A 16 13.05 4.68 -4.25
CA GLN A 16 11.62 4.96 -4.26
C GLN A 16 10.80 3.70 -3.99
N THR A 17 9.66 3.87 -3.32
CA THR A 17 8.65 2.83 -3.13
C THR A 17 7.35 3.18 -3.84
N ALA A 18 6.61 2.17 -4.27
CA ALA A 18 5.27 2.33 -4.80
C ALA A 18 4.32 1.27 -4.22
N ILE A 19 3.05 1.65 -4.09
CA ILE A 19 1.96 0.80 -3.64
C ILE A 19 0.95 0.71 -4.78
N SER A 20 0.60 -0.52 -5.18
CA SER A 20 -0.39 -0.79 -6.19
C SER A 20 -1.47 -1.74 -5.68
N SER A 21 -2.70 -1.53 -6.12
CA SER A 21 -3.83 -2.43 -5.88
C SER A 21 -4.81 -2.35 -7.04
N ASP A 22 -5.47 -3.45 -7.33
CA ASP A 22 -6.61 -3.55 -8.24
C ASP A 22 -7.94 -3.13 -7.60
N ASN A 23 -7.94 -2.89 -6.30
CA ASN A 23 -9.10 -2.38 -5.60
C ASN A 23 -9.11 -0.85 -5.62
N GLU A 24 -9.78 -0.28 -6.62
CA GLU A 24 -9.95 1.17 -6.78
C GLU A 24 -10.50 1.84 -5.50
N ALA A 25 -11.44 1.21 -4.78
CA ALA A 25 -12.00 1.79 -3.56
C ALA A 25 -10.95 1.94 -2.45
N VAL A 26 -10.06 0.95 -2.30
CA VAL A 26 -8.93 1.01 -1.36
C VAL A 26 -7.95 2.11 -1.76
N ILE A 27 -7.61 2.22 -3.04
CA ILE A 27 -6.76 3.30 -3.56
C ILE A 27 -7.35 4.67 -3.21
N GLN A 28 -8.66 4.85 -3.39
CA GLN A 28 -9.35 6.10 -3.06
C GLN A 28 -9.37 6.40 -1.56
N TRP A 29 -9.50 5.39 -0.69
CA TRP A 29 -9.41 5.59 0.76
C TRP A 29 -8.01 5.99 1.22
N VAL A 30 -6.96 5.41 0.62
CA VAL A 30 -5.58 5.77 0.98
C VAL A 30 -5.24 7.18 0.48
N ARG A 31 -5.69 7.54 -0.72
CA ARG A 31 -5.55 8.91 -1.26
C ARG A 31 -6.36 9.94 -0.46
N ASN A 32 -7.59 9.59 -0.06
CA ASN A 32 -8.52 10.49 0.62
C ASN A 32 -8.97 9.89 1.96
N ASP A 33 -8.43 10.40 3.06
CA ASP A 33 -8.64 9.85 4.42
C ASP A 33 -9.98 10.23 5.07
N ASN A 34 -11.03 10.39 4.28
CA ASN A 34 -12.30 10.95 4.73
C ASN A 34 -13.33 9.86 5.07
N SER A 35 -12.89 8.61 5.28
CA SER A 35 -13.81 7.53 5.62
C SER A 35 -14.40 7.73 7.01
N ASN A 36 -15.72 7.55 7.13
CA ASN A 36 -16.40 7.56 8.42
C ASN A 36 -16.35 6.20 9.13
N ILE A 37 -15.81 5.18 8.46
CA ILE A 37 -15.71 3.82 8.98
C ILE A 37 -14.41 3.72 9.79
N ALA A 38 -14.53 3.54 11.11
CA ALA A 38 -13.37 3.51 12.01
C ALA A 38 -12.32 2.46 11.60
N TYR A 39 -12.76 1.26 11.19
CA TYR A 39 -11.87 0.23 10.70
C TYR A 39 -11.04 0.69 9.48
N VAL A 40 -11.68 1.32 8.49
CA VAL A 40 -11.01 1.82 7.29
C VAL A 40 -9.98 2.89 7.66
N ARG A 41 -10.36 3.88 8.48
CA ARG A 41 -9.43 4.92 8.94
C ARG A 41 -8.20 4.34 9.65
N ASN A 42 -8.41 3.40 10.57
CA ASN A 42 -7.31 2.80 11.32
C ASN A 42 -6.32 2.09 10.39
N ARG A 43 -6.83 1.39 9.36
CA ARG A 43 -5.98 0.73 8.36
C ARG A 43 -5.28 1.72 7.43
N VAL A 44 -5.96 2.78 6.99
CA VAL A 44 -5.34 3.82 6.17
C VAL A 44 -4.24 4.54 6.93
N ALA A 45 -4.45 4.82 8.23
CA ALA A 45 -3.43 5.41 9.10
C ALA A 45 -2.19 4.51 9.21
N GLU A 46 -2.38 3.21 9.45
CA GLU A 46 -1.28 2.22 9.50
C GLU A 46 -0.51 2.16 8.17
N ILE A 47 -1.22 2.15 7.03
CA ILE A 47 -0.58 2.16 5.70
C ILE A 47 0.28 3.42 5.51
N LYS A 48 -0.22 4.59 5.91
CA LYS A 48 0.50 5.86 5.79
C LYS A 48 1.70 5.95 6.72
N GLU A 49 1.59 5.44 7.95
CA GLU A 49 2.70 5.42 8.91
C GLU A 49 3.85 4.52 8.45
N LEU A 50 3.53 3.39 7.80
CA LEU A 50 4.53 2.43 7.33
C LEU A 50 5.19 2.82 6.00
N SER A 51 4.71 3.87 5.33
CA SER A 51 5.10 4.18 3.96
C SER A 51 5.61 5.62 3.84
N ASP A 52 6.93 5.79 3.80
CA ASP A 52 7.56 7.09 3.53
C ASP A 52 7.73 7.31 2.02
N ASN A 53 7.35 8.49 1.51
CA ASN A 53 7.56 8.93 0.12
C ASN A 53 7.16 7.90 -0.97
N TYR A 54 5.98 7.29 -0.82
CA TYR A 54 5.48 6.33 -1.80
C TYR A 54 4.58 6.96 -2.88
N GLN A 55 4.59 6.35 -4.06
CA GLN A 55 3.54 6.56 -5.06
C GLN A 55 2.42 5.53 -4.89
N ILE A 56 1.17 5.92 -5.15
CA ILE A 56 0.03 5.01 -5.10
C ILE A 56 -0.78 5.04 -6.39
N PHE A 57 -0.97 3.88 -7.00
CA PHE A 57 -1.69 3.74 -8.26
C PHE A 57 -2.57 2.50 -8.30
N HIS A 58 -3.62 2.58 -9.12
CA HIS A 58 -4.44 1.44 -9.46
C HIS A 58 -3.74 0.60 -10.54
N VAL A 59 -3.87 -0.72 -10.46
CA VAL A 59 -3.42 -1.67 -11.49
C VAL A 59 -4.58 -2.64 -11.79
N PRO A 60 -4.95 -2.92 -13.06
CA PRO A 60 -5.98 -3.92 -13.35
C PRO A 60 -5.66 -5.29 -12.72
N SER A 61 -6.67 -6.08 -12.34
CA SER A 61 -6.47 -7.39 -11.69
C SER A 61 -5.64 -8.33 -12.56
N GLU A 62 -5.79 -8.29 -13.90
CA GLU A 62 -4.99 -9.11 -14.82
C GLU A 62 -3.51 -8.74 -14.85
N GLU A 63 -3.17 -7.53 -14.37
CA GLU A 63 -1.82 -6.99 -14.31
C GLU A 63 -1.30 -6.92 -12.86
N ASN A 64 -2.10 -7.30 -11.87
CA ASN A 64 -1.73 -7.24 -10.47
C ASN A 64 -0.80 -8.41 -10.11
N PRO A 65 0.49 -8.16 -9.86
CA PRO A 65 1.42 -9.24 -9.58
C PRO A 65 1.11 -10.00 -8.29
N ALA A 66 0.34 -9.41 -7.38
CA ALA A 66 -0.10 -10.06 -6.15
C ALA A 66 -1.06 -11.23 -6.42
N ASP A 67 -1.81 -11.19 -7.53
CA ASP A 67 -2.81 -12.22 -7.85
C ASP A 67 -2.21 -13.41 -8.64
N PHE A 68 -1.01 -13.26 -9.21
CA PHE A 68 -0.30 -14.39 -9.83
C PHE A 68 0.23 -15.38 -8.78
N VAL A 69 0.38 -14.95 -7.53
CA VAL A 69 0.89 -15.76 -6.43
C VAL A 69 -0.29 -16.24 -5.57
N THR A 70 -1.15 -17.09 -6.14
CA THR A 70 -2.26 -17.72 -5.41
C THR A 70 -2.16 -19.24 -5.44
#